data_AF-A0ABD3VU23-F1
#
_entry.id   AF-A0ABD3VU23-F1
#
_cell.length_a   1.000
_cell.length_b   1.000
_cell.length_c   1.000
_cell.angle_alpha   90.00
_cell.angle_beta   90.00
_cell.angle_gamma   90.00
#
_symmetry.space_group_name_H-M   'P 1'
#
loop_
_entity.id
_entity.type
_entity.pdbx_description
1 polymer ?
#
loop_
_entity_poly.entity_id
_entity_poly.type
_entity_poly.pdbx_seq_one_letter_code
_entity_poly.pdbx_strand_id
1 'polypeptide(L)'
;MLDTLIQYESDLIETSEDKVSMTVIQKKQNVRSGLCCVSDKAFNFFQELDKVIRKLETVENVKLYGKSFYDCITSRVLLKETLNQQWSQIFNTEDEYFAVHVHKINEEIVSKYLLMSSAQFRREFKQKVKARKEEAHWKQMQMRRDSKVKSSSSEAQVSSSSQQSQLSKDRSDYYSTSEQQESLHKLEKGKRSKTTKWPCGRYQEDCVVDSVCCDVCDTWHHYECIGLLGDEEELQEDEWTCPD
;
A
#
# COMPACT_ATOMS: atom_id res chain seq x y z
N MET A 1 37.38 -4.45 -0.16
CA MET A 1 36.47 -4.93 0.91
C MET A 1 35.02 -5.02 0.46
N LEU A 2 34.59 -4.25 -0.56
CA LEU A 2 33.30 -4.48 -1.24
C LEU A 2 33.34 -5.69 -2.19
N ASP A 3 34.51 -6.10 -2.68
CA ASP A 3 34.65 -7.24 -3.61
C ASP A 3 34.23 -8.59 -3.00
N THR A 4 34.23 -8.71 -1.67
CA THR A 4 33.72 -9.89 -0.94
C THR A 4 32.19 -9.90 -0.80
N LEU A 5 31.50 -8.82 -1.18
CA LEU A 5 30.03 -8.72 -1.15
C LEU A 5 29.40 -8.97 -2.53
N ILE A 6 30.22 -9.06 -3.58
CA ILE A 6 29.75 -9.30 -4.94
C ILE A 6 29.87 -10.80 -5.23
N GLN A 7 28.75 -11.53 -5.15
CA GLN A 7 28.66 -12.87 -5.73
C GLN A 7 28.45 -12.76 -7.24
N TYR A 8 29.22 -13.53 -8.01
CA TYR A 8 29.03 -13.60 -9.45
C TYR A 8 27.76 -14.39 -9.77
N GLU A 9 27.09 -14.01 -10.87
CA GLU A 9 25.86 -14.67 -11.33
C GLU A 9 26.05 -16.19 -11.54
N SER A 10 27.24 -16.59 -12.00
CA SER A 10 27.63 -17.99 -12.13
C SER A 10 27.49 -18.75 -10.80
N ASP A 11 27.96 -18.14 -9.72
CA ASP A 11 28.04 -18.77 -8.40
C ASP A 11 26.64 -18.88 -7.78
N LEU A 12 25.78 -17.89 -8.02
CA LEU A 12 24.37 -17.89 -7.61
C LEU A 12 23.54 -18.97 -8.32
N ILE A 13 23.78 -19.21 -9.61
CA ILE A 13 23.09 -20.26 -10.37
C ILE A 13 23.53 -21.65 -9.91
N GLU A 14 24.82 -21.82 -9.60
CA GLU A 14 25.36 -23.10 -9.15
C GLU A 14 24.93 -23.47 -7.73
N THR A 15 24.81 -22.48 -6.84
CA THR A 15 24.51 -22.69 -5.41
C THR A 15 23.02 -22.64 -5.05
N SER A 16 22.16 -22.11 -5.93
CA SER A 16 20.72 -22.02 -5.66
C SER A 16 20.01 -23.38 -5.72
N GLU A 17 19.19 -23.67 -4.69
CA GLU A 17 18.32 -24.85 -4.64
C GLU A 17 17.18 -24.79 -5.67
N ASP A 18 16.79 -23.60 -6.13
CA ASP A 18 15.72 -23.39 -7.11
C ASP A 18 16.28 -22.87 -8.45
N LYS A 19 16.84 -23.80 -9.21
CA LYS A 19 17.42 -23.54 -10.55
C LYS A 19 16.37 -23.04 -11.55
N VAL A 20 15.10 -23.43 -11.40
CA VAL A 20 14.04 -23.04 -12.33
C VAL A 20 13.69 -21.57 -12.17
N SER A 21 13.56 -21.11 -10.92
CA SER A 21 13.31 -19.70 -10.61
C SER A 21 14.50 -18.82 -11.04
N MET A 22 15.74 -19.28 -10.83
CA MET A 22 16.94 -18.59 -11.34
C MET A 22 16.95 -18.47 -12.87
N THR A 23 16.53 -19.51 -13.59
CA THR A 23 16.44 -19.48 -15.06
C THR A 23 15.35 -18.50 -15.54
N VAL A 24 14.24 -18.40 -14.81
CA VAL A 24 13.16 -17.43 -15.09
C VAL A 24 13.61 -16.01 -14.79
N ILE A 25 14.35 -15.80 -13.70
CA ILE A 25 14.97 -14.51 -13.36
C ILE A 25 15.92 -14.11 -14.49
N GLN A 26 16.82 -15.00 -14.91
CA GLN A 26 17.75 -14.76 -16.02
C GLN A 26 17.03 -14.42 -17.33
N LYS A 27 15.94 -15.12 -17.66
CA LYS A 27 15.08 -14.79 -18.81
C LYS A 27 14.39 -13.43 -18.71
N LYS A 28 14.07 -12.99 -17.48
CA LYS A 28 13.38 -11.72 -17.21
C LYS A 28 14.34 -10.55 -16.98
N GLN A 29 15.63 -10.82 -16.76
CA GLN A 29 16.65 -9.79 -16.80
C GLN A 29 16.77 -9.30 -18.25
N ASN A 30 16.43 -8.04 -18.48
CA ASN A 30 16.70 -7.41 -19.76
C ASN A 30 18.20 -7.48 -20.09
N VAL A 31 18.55 -7.39 -21.39
CA VAL A 31 19.90 -7.38 -22.00
C VAL A 31 20.93 -6.47 -21.30
N ARG A 32 20.49 -5.59 -20.39
CA ARG A 32 21.33 -4.69 -19.59
C ARG A 32 21.86 -5.28 -18.27
N SER A 33 21.49 -6.51 -17.89
CA SER A 33 21.92 -7.12 -16.62
C SER A 33 21.67 -6.22 -15.40
N GLY A 34 20.57 -5.47 -15.41
CA GLY A 34 20.29 -4.41 -14.44
C GLY A 34 19.69 -4.88 -13.12
N LEU A 35 19.38 -6.18 -13.00
CA LEU A 35 18.92 -6.79 -11.77
C LEU A 35 20.07 -7.69 -11.28
N CYS A 36 20.56 -7.52 -10.06
CA CYS A 36 21.46 -8.50 -9.46
C CYS A 36 20.72 -9.21 -8.33
N CYS A 37 20.89 -10.52 -8.21
CA CYS A 37 20.46 -11.25 -7.03
C CYS A 37 21.44 -10.89 -5.91
N VAL A 38 21.04 -9.98 -5.03
CA VAL A 38 21.81 -9.69 -3.81
C VAL A 38 21.35 -10.69 -2.75
N SER A 39 22.21 -11.63 -2.37
CA SER A 39 21.97 -12.59 -1.27
C SER A 39 23.06 -12.51 -0.21
N ASP A 40 23.63 -11.33 -0.02
CA ASP A 40 24.67 -11.10 0.96
C ASP A 40 24.08 -10.94 2.38
N LYS A 41 24.98 -10.78 3.37
CA LYS A 41 24.61 -10.57 4.77
C LYS A 41 23.76 -9.31 4.97
N ALA A 42 23.99 -8.26 4.18
CA ALA A 42 23.25 -7.01 4.27
C ALA A 42 21.80 -7.20 3.79
N PHE A 43 21.60 -7.92 2.68
CA PHE A 43 20.27 -8.28 2.20
C PHE A 43 19.50 -9.11 3.24
N ASN A 44 20.15 -10.12 3.83
CA ASN A 44 19.53 -10.93 4.89
C ASN A 44 19.14 -10.10 6.12
N PHE A 45 19.96 -9.10 6.49
CA PHE A 45 19.62 -8.13 7.53
C PHE A 45 18.36 -7.34 7.17
N PHE A 46 18.27 -6.78 5.97
CA PHE A 46 17.08 -6.03 5.55
C PHE A 46 15.82 -6.90 5.45
N GLN A 47 15.95 -8.17 5.07
CA GLN A 47 14.82 -9.10 5.08
C GLN A 47 14.29 -9.35 6.50
N GLU A 48 15.17 -9.61 7.46
CA GLU A 48 14.73 -9.82 8.85
C GLU A 48 14.22 -8.51 9.46
N LEU A 49 14.81 -7.36 9.11
CA LEU A 49 14.34 -6.04 9.52
C LEU A 49 12.90 -5.79 9.06
N ASP A 50 12.60 -5.99 7.77
CA ASP A 50 11.25 -5.85 7.23
C ASP A 50 10.27 -6.77 7.95
N LYS A 51 10.64 -8.04 8.12
CA LYS A 51 9.81 -9.03 8.82
C LYS A 51 9.52 -8.65 10.27
N VAL A 52 10.48 -8.08 11.00
CA VAL A 52 10.27 -7.58 12.37
C VAL A 52 9.34 -6.36 12.36
N ILE A 53 9.59 -5.39 11.47
CA ILE A 53 8.77 -4.18 11.34
C ILE A 53 7.33 -4.55 10.99
N ARG A 54 7.09 -5.39 9.99
CA ARG A 54 5.74 -5.80 9.56
C ARG A 54 4.93 -6.52 10.64
N LYS A 55 5.61 -7.25 11.54
CA LYS A 55 4.95 -7.86 12.72
C LYS A 55 4.52 -6.83 13.75
N LEU A 56 5.19 -5.68 13.80
CA LEU A 56 4.89 -4.58 14.71
C LEU A 56 3.92 -3.57 14.10
N GLU A 57 3.90 -3.42 12.77
CA GLU A 57 3.00 -2.56 12.02
C GLU A 57 1.58 -3.16 11.92
N THR A 58 0.89 -3.22 13.06
CA THR A 58 -0.48 -3.73 13.17
C THR A 58 -1.46 -2.63 13.55
N VAL A 59 -2.74 -2.80 13.18
CA VAL A 59 -3.80 -1.84 13.53
C VAL A 59 -3.98 -1.77 15.04
N GLU A 60 -3.77 -2.88 15.73
CA GLU A 60 -3.83 -3.00 17.18
C GLU A 60 -2.73 -2.15 17.83
N ASN A 61 -1.51 -2.22 17.32
CA ASN A 61 -0.39 -1.41 17.83
C ASN A 61 -0.60 0.07 17.53
N VAL A 62 -1.14 0.44 16.36
CA VAL A 62 -1.49 1.84 16.06
C VAL A 62 -2.50 2.36 17.08
N LYS A 63 -3.54 1.58 17.40
CA LYS A 63 -4.55 1.97 18.40
C LYS A 63 -3.97 2.07 19.80
N LEU A 64 -3.03 1.19 20.16
CA LEU A 64 -2.44 1.14 21.49
C LEU A 64 -1.45 2.29 21.73
N TYR A 65 -0.61 2.60 20.75
CA TYR A 65 0.48 3.56 20.92
C TYR A 65 0.18 4.95 20.35
N GLY A 66 -0.81 5.08 19.47
CA GLY A 66 -1.26 6.36 18.93
C GLY A 66 -0.10 7.16 18.33
N LYS A 67 0.15 8.36 18.89
CA LYS A 67 1.21 9.27 18.44
C LYS A 67 2.62 8.70 18.66
N SER A 68 2.82 7.87 19.68
CA SER A 68 4.12 7.25 20.00
C SER A 68 4.35 5.92 19.26
N PHE A 69 3.52 5.60 18.27
CA PHE A 69 3.61 4.35 17.52
C PHE A 69 4.97 4.17 16.85
N TYR A 70 5.49 5.21 16.20
CA TYR A 70 6.78 5.17 15.50
C TYR A 70 7.93 4.91 16.48
N ASP A 71 8.03 5.69 17.55
CA ASP A 71 9.08 5.56 18.57
C ASP A 71 9.06 4.18 19.24
N CYS A 72 7.86 3.62 19.45
CA CYS A 72 7.70 2.29 20.01
C CYS A 72 8.25 1.21 19.09
N ILE A 73 7.99 1.30 17.77
CA ILE A 73 8.54 0.34 16.81
C ILE A 73 10.05 0.50 16.70
N THR A 74 10.56 1.72 16.56
CA THR A 74 12.01 2.00 16.51
C THR A 74 12.72 1.38 17.71
N SER A 75 12.23 1.64 18.92
CA SER A 75 12.81 1.08 20.15
C SER A 75 12.80 -0.45 20.15
N ARG A 76 11.70 -1.08 19.71
CA ARG A 76 11.60 -2.55 19.66
C ARG A 76 12.49 -3.19 18.61
N VAL A 77 12.70 -2.52 17.48
CA VAL A 77 13.58 -2.98 16.40
C VAL A 77 15.04 -2.89 16.85
N LEU A 78 15.46 -1.78 17.44
CA LEU A 78 16.84 -1.60 17.94
C LEU A 78 17.18 -2.54 19.10
N LEU A 79 16.17 -2.92 19.91
CA LEU A 79 16.34 -3.92 20.97
C LEU A 79 16.36 -5.36 20.46
N LYS A 80 16.19 -5.63 19.16
CA LYS A 80 16.23 -7.00 18.65
C LYS A 80 17.66 -7.51 18.48
N GLU A 81 18.01 -8.42 19.40
CA GLU A 81 19.30 -9.11 19.42
C GLU A 81 19.66 -9.76 18.08
N THR A 82 18.70 -10.40 17.40
CA THR A 82 18.93 -11.04 16.09
C THR A 82 19.39 -10.04 15.03
N LEU A 83 18.82 -8.84 15.00
CA LEU A 83 19.21 -7.78 14.06
C LEU A 83 20.58 -7.20 14.44
N ASN A 84 20.83 -7.00 15.74
CA ASN A 84 22.11 -6.50 16.22
C ASN A 84 23.24 -7.49 15.90
N GLN A 85 23.01 -8.80 16.08
CA GLN A 85 23.97 -9.84 15.72
C GLN A 85 24.25 -9.85 14.21
N GLN A 86 23.22 -9.77 13.36
CA GLN A 86 23.38 -9.70 11.90
C GLN A 86 24.15 -8.43 11.49
N TRP A 87 23.84 -7.29 12.10
CA TRP A 87 24.53 -6.03 11.86
C TRP A 87 26.02 -6.11 12.21
N SER A 88 26.35 -6.64 13.39
CA SER A 88 27.74 -6.87 13.79
C SER A 88 28.49 -7.80 12.83
N GLN A 89 27.82 -8.82 12.27
CA GLN A 89 28.42 -9.73 11.28
C GLN A 89 28.72 -9.08 9.93
N ILE A 90 28.06 -7.96 9.58
CA ILE A 90 28.31 -7.22 8.34
C ILE A 90 29.59 -6.39 8.48
N PHE A 91 29.78 -5.72 9.62
CA PHE A 91 30.88 -4.78 9.82
C PHE A 91 32.08 -5.31 10.62
N ASN A 92 31.97 -6.51 11.21
CA ASN A 92 32.97 -7.25 12.00
C ASN A 92 34.24 -6.46 12.35
N THR A 93 34.14 -5.59 13.35
CA THR A 93 35.22 -4.67 13.77
C THR A 93 35.70 -5.01 15.16
N GLU A 94 37.03 -5.04 15.34
CA GLU A 94 37.68 -5.12 16.65
C GLU A 94 37.90 -3.72 17.27
N ASP A 95 37.78 -2.66 16.47
CA ASP A 95 37.95 -1.27 16.92
C ASP A 95 36.66 -0.74 17.59
N GLU A 96 36.77 -0.41 18.88
CA GLU A 96 35.69 0.14 19.71
C GLU A 96 35.20 1.51 19.20
N TYR A 97 36.09 2.37 18.70
CA TYR A 97 35.71 3.68 18.16
C TYR A 97 34.91 3.52 16.86
N PHE A 98 35.32 2.59 16.00
CA PHE A 98 34.56 2.26 14.79
C PHE A 98 33.20 1.63 15.13
N ALA A 99 33.13 0.79 16.17
CA ALA A 99 31.88 0.17 16.61
C ALA A 99 30.79 1.20 16.99
N VAL A 100 31.17 2.30 17.67
CA VAL A 100 30.23 3.39 18.01
C VAL A 100 29.65 4.04 16.75
N HIS A 101 30.48 4.29 15.72
CA HIS A 101 30.03 4.88 14.47
C HIS A 101 29.12 3.93 13.70
N VAL A 102 29.46 2.64 13.65
CA VAL A 102 28.66 1.58 13.03
C VAL A 102 27.29 1.45 13.71
N HIS A 103 27.22 1.59 15.03
CA HIS A 103 25.95 1.59 15.77
C HIS A 103 25.08 2.80 15.39
N LYS A 104 25.67 4.00 15.33
CA LYS A 104 24.94 5.21 14.92
C LYS A 104 24.40 5.10 13.49
N ILE A 105 25.17 4.50 12.58
CA ILE A 105 24.72 4.23 11.21
C ILE A 105 23.54 3.25 11.21
N ASN A 106 23.56 2.23 12.07
CA ASN A 106 22.44 1.30 12.22
C ASN A 106 21.15 2.03 12.62
N GLU A 107 21.22 2.89 13.63
CA GLU A 107 20.07 3.68 14.10
C GLU A 107 19.50 4.55 12.98
N GLU A 108 20.36 5.21 12.21
CA GLU A 108 19.93 6.05 11.08
C GLU A 108 19.27 5.21 9.98
N ILE A 109 19.84 4.05 9.64
CA ILE A 109 19.28 3.14 8.63
C ILE A 109 17.93 2.60 9.07
N VAL A 110 17.82 2.13 10.32
CA VAL A 110 16.56 1.64 10.88
C VAL A 110 15.50 2.74 10.86
N SER A 111 15.85 3.96 11.24
CA SER A 111 14.93 5.10 11.19
C SER A 111 14.45 5.38 9.75
N LYS A 112 15.37 5.51 8.79
CA LYS A 112 15.00 5.74 7.38
C LYS A 112 14.15 4.62 6.79
N TYR A 113 14.49 3.36 7.10
CA TYR A 113 13.73 2.20 6.64
C TYR A 113 12.33 2.17 7.25
N LEU A 114 12.21 2.46 8.54
CA LEU A 114 10.91 2.50 9.22
C LEU A 114 10.03 3.61 8.65
N LEU A 115 10.57 4.80 8.36
CA LEU A 115 9.81 5.88 7.73
C LEU A 115 9.22 5.45 6.38
N MET A 116 10.02 4.76 5.56
CA MET A 116 9.57 4.19 4.29
C MET A 116 8.49 3.12 4.50
N SER A 117 8.71 2.16 5.39
CA SER A 117 7.74 1.09 5.71
C SER A 117 6.43 1.66 6.22
N SER A 118 6.49 2.61 7.15
CA SER A 118 5.31 3.26 7.73
C SER A 118 4.55 4.09 6.70
N ALA A 119 5.22 4.73 5.74
CA ALA A 119 4.54 5.35 4.60
C ALA A 119 3.77 4.33 3.76
N GLN A 120 4.34 3.14 3.51
CA GLN A 120 3.64 2.06 2.83
C GLN A 120 2.48 1.51 3.65
N PHE A 121 2.69 1.21 4.92
CA PHE A 121 1.66 0.73 5.84
C PHE A 121 0.47 1.71 5.92
N ARG A 122 0.72 3.03 6.00
CA ARG A 122 -0.34 4.05 5.96
C ARG A 122 -1.16 3.99 4.68
N ARG A 123 -0.51 3.81 3.51
CA ARG A 123 -1.22 3.67 2.23
C ARG A 123 -2.10 2.42 2.21
N GLU A 124 -1.56 1.27 2.61
CA GLU A 124 -2.31 0.01 2.70
C GLU A 124 -3.47 0.11 3.69
N PHE A 125 -3.27 0.77 4.83
CA PHE A 125 -4.31 0.99 5.83
C PHE A 125 -5.45 1.86 5.27
N LYS A 126 -5.15 3.00 4.63
CA LYS A 126 -6.14 3.85 3.98
C LYS A 126 -6.95 3.08 2.92
N GLN A 127 -6.28 2.27 2.10
CA GLN A 127 -6.95 1.42 1.11
C GLN A 127 -7.89 0.39 1.75
N LYS A 128 -7.45 -0.30 2.81
CA LYS A 128 -8.29 -1.25 3.57
C LYS A 128 -9.51 -0.57 4.20
N VAL A 129 -9.35 0.63 4.75
CA VAL A 129 -10.47 1.40 5.31
C VAL A 129 -11.47 1.78 4.22
N LYS A 130 -11.00 2.25 3.05
CA LYS A 130 -11.86 2.57 1.91
C LYS A 130 -12.66 1.35 1.44
N ALA A 131 -11.99 0.21 1.26
CA ALA A 131 -12.64 -1.04 0.85
C ALA A 131 -13.74 -1.48 1.84
N ARG A 132 -13.47 -1.37 3.15
CA ARG A 132 -14.48 -1.69 4.19
C ARG A 132 -15.69 -0.75 4.16
N LYS A 133 -15.48 0.54 3.90
CA LYS A 133 -16.58 1.52 3.76
C LYS A 133 -17.45 1.19 2.54
N GLU A 134 -16.82 0.88 1.41
CA GLU A 134 -17.53 0.47 0.19
C GLU A 134 -18.33 -0.82 0.44
N GLU A 135 -17.72 -1.84 1.03
CA GLU A 135 -18.39 -3.11 1.37
C GLU A 135 -19.58 -2.89 2.31
N ALA A 136 -19.44 -2.03 3.33
CA ALA A 136 -20.52 -1.68 4.24
C ALA A 136 -21.67 -0.96 3.51
N HIS A 137 -21.36 -0.05 2.59
CA HIS A 137 -22.35 0.63 1.77
C HIS A 137 -23.10 -0.35 0.85
N TRP A 138 -22.38 -1.27 0.18
CA TRP A 138 -23.00 -2.33 -0.62
C TRP A 138 -23.95 -3.20 0.19
N LYS A 139 -23.53 -3.62 1.39
CA LYS A 139 -24.38 -4.38 2.34
C LYS A 139 -25.63 -3.58 2.73
N GLN A 140 -25.50 -2.28 3.00
CA GLN A 140 -26.64 -1.42 3.32
C GLN A 140 -27.63 -1.30 2.14
N MET A 141 -27.12 -1.15 0.92
CA MET A 141 -27.94 -1.09 -0.29
C MET A 141 -28.67 -2.40 -0.56
N GLN A 142 -28.03 -3.55 -0.30
CA GLN A 142 -28.65 -4.86 -0.42
C GLN A 142 -29.79 -5.04 0.58
N MET A 143 -29.57 -4.73 1.86
CA MET A 143 -30.61 -4.81 2.90
C MET A 143 -31.84 -3.94 2.60
N ARG A 144 -31.63 -2.76 1.96
CA ARG A 144 -32.72 -1.88 1.52
C ARG A 144 -33.53 -2.49 0.36
N ARG A 145 -32.88 -3.15 -0.59
CA ARG A 145 -33.56 -3.86 -1.69
C ARG A 145 -34.38 -5.03 -1.17
N ASP A 146 -33.81 -5.84 -0.29
CA ASP A 146 -34.48 -7.01 0.28
C ASP A 146 -35.70 -6.63 1.12
N SER A 147 -35.60 -5.53 1.87
CA SER A 147 -36.72 -4.97 2.65
C SER A 147 -37.88 -4.52 1.75
N LYS A 148 -37.59 -3.91 0.59
CA LYS A 148 -38.60 -3.43 -0.36
C LYS A 148 -39.35 -4.59 -1.04
N VAL A 149 -38.66 -5.68 -1.34
CA VAL A 149 -39.28 -6.88 -1.91
C VAL A 149 -40.25 -7.50 -0.90
N LYS A 150 -39.83 -7.65 0.37
CA LYS A 150 -40.68 -8.22 1.43
C LYS A 150 -41.95 -7.41 1.68
N SER A 151 -41.87 -6.07 1.69
CA SER A 151 -43.06 -5.22 1.90
C SER A 151 -44.04 -5.29 0.72
N SER A 152 -43.56 -5.48 -0.51
CA SER A 152 -44.44 -5.61 -1.69
C SER A 152 -45.15 -6.96 -1.79
N SER A 153 -44.60 -8.03 -1.21
CA SER A 153 -45.22 -9.37 -1.24
C SER A 153 -46.37 -9.56 -0.24
N SER A 154 -46.43 -8.75 0.83
CA SER A 154 -47.47 -8.86 1.86
C SER A 154 -48.80 -8.18 1.51
N GLU A 155 -48.83 -7.28 0.52
CA GLU A 155 -50.06 -6.56 0.12
C GLU A 155 -50.84 -7.26 -1.00
N ALA A 156 -50.27 -8.28 -1.66
CA ALA A 156 -50.91 -8.98 -2.78
C ALA A 156 -51.84 -10.14 -2.35
N GLN A 157 -51.99 -10.45 -1.05
CA GLN A 157 -52.77 -11.62 -0.58
C GLN A 157 -54.19 -11.34 -0.04
N VAL A 158 -54.73 -10.12 -0.14
CA VAL A 158 -56.07 -9.81 0.42
C VAL A 158 -57.19 -9.66 -0.63
N SER A 159 -56.90 -9.74 -1.94
CA SER A 159 -57.94 -9.53 -2.98
C SER A 159 -57.86 -10.52 -4.13
N SER A 160 -58.16 -11.80 -3.90
CA SER A 160 -58.71 -12.67 -4.96
C SER A 160 -59.32 -13.95 -4.39
N SER A 161 -60.57 -13.84 -3.94
CA SER A 161 -61.51 -14.95 -4.07
C SER A 161 -62.14 -14.89 -5.46
N SER A 162 -62.12 -16.04 -6.14
CA SER A 162 -62.97 -16.44 -7.27
C SER A 162 -62.30 -16.56 -8.65
N GLN A 163 -62.34 -17.83 -9.09
CA GLN A 163 -62.36 -18.37 -10.45
C GLN A 163 -61.04 -18.80 -11.10
N GLN A 164 -60.74 -20.08 -10.84
CA GLN A 164 -60.27 -21.09 -11.78
C GLN A 164 -60.35 -20.69 -13.27
N SER A 165 -59.24 -20.87 -13.99
CA SER A 165 -59.22 -21.66 -15.22
C SER A 165 -57.80 -22.11 -15.54
N GLN A 166 -57.73 -23.40 -15.86
CA GLN A 166 -56.55 -24.18 -16.21
C GLN A 166 -55.95 -23.70 -17.53
N LEU A 167 -54.62 -23.71 -17.64
CA LEU A 167 -53.93 -24.10 -18.87
C LEU A 167 -52.44 -24.35 -18.57
N SER A 168 -52.12 -25.63 -18.52
CA SER A 168 -50.79 -26.19 -18.56
C SER A 168 -50.11 -25.86 -19.90
N LYS A 169 -48.84 -25.47 -19.84
CA LYS A 169 -47.93 -25.65 -20.97
C LYS A 169 -46.54 -25.95 -20.45
N ASP A 170 -46.16 -27.19 -20.71
CA ASP A 170 -44.80 -27.71 -20.69
C ASP A 170 -43.80 -26.73 -21.30
N ARG A 171 -42.69 -26.52 -20.61
CA ARG A 171 -41.42 -26.34 -21.31
C ARG A 171 -40.26 -26.79 -20.42
N SER A 172 -39.79 -27.98 -20.78
CA SER A 172 -38.51 -28.57 -20.43
C SER A 172 -37.33 -27.78 -21.04
N ASP A 173 -36.15 -28.10 -20.52
CA ASP A 173 -34.79 -27.88 -21.04
C ASP A 173 -34.07 -26.66 -20.42
N TYR A 174 -33.19 -26.87 -19.44
CA TYR A 174 -31.80 -27.34 -19.58
C TYR A 174 -30.91 -26.27 -20.24
N TYR A 175 -30.17 -25.51 -19.44
CA TYR A 175 -28.71 -25.37 -19.58
C TYR A 175 -28.09 -24.67 -18.36
N SER A 176 -26.96 -25.23 -17.96
CA SER A 176 -25.98 -24.75 -16.99
C SER A 176 -24.97 -23.83 -17.67
N THR A 177 -24.56 -22.72 -17.03
CA THR A 177 -23.26 -21.99 -17.13
C THR A 177 -23.44 -20.63 -16.45
N SER A 178 -22.81 -20.30 -15.31
CA SER A 178 -21.42 -19.81 -15.20
C SER A 178 -21.01 -18.86 -16.33
N GLU A 179 -21.30 -17.56 -16.21
CA GLU A 179 -20.56 -16.44 -16.84
C GLU A 179 -21.36 -15.13 -16.64
N GLN A 180 -21.14 -14.47 -15.50
CA GLN A 180 -21.41 -13.03 -15.35
C GLN A 180 -20.26 -12.40 -14.58
N GLN A 181 -19.08 -12.45 -15.19
CA GLN A 181 -17.91 -11.65 -14.85
C GLN A 181 -17.24 -11.18 -16.14
N GLU A 182 -17.94 -10.45 -17.01
CA GLU A 182 -17.28 -9.80 -18.13
C GLU A 182 -18.14 -8.68 -18.72
N SER A 183 -18.12 -7.50 -18.08
CA SER A 183 -18.48 -6.25 -18.76
C SER A 183 -18.09 -5.01 -17.96
N LEU A 184 -16.80 -4.85 -17.64
CA LEU A 184 -16.23 -3.55 -17.23
C LEU A 184 -14.76 -3.39 -17.67
N HIS A 185 -14.40 -3.86 -18.86
CA HIS A 185 -13.21 -3.35 -19.58
C HIS A 185 -13.67 -2.44 -20.72
N LYS A 186 -13.94 -1.18 -20.37
CA LYS A 186 -13.97 -0.08 -21.34
C LYS A 186 -12.86 0.90 -21.01
N LEU A 187 -11.79 0.79 -21.78
CA LEU A 187 -10.92 1.88 -22.21
C LEU A 187 -10.23 2.67 -21.09
N GLU A 188 -9.15 2.10 -20.55
CA GLU A 188 -8.00 2.92 -20.14
C GLU A 188 -7.37 3.53 -21.41
N LYS A 189 -7.97 4.62 -21.88
CA LYS A 189 -7.27 5.55 -22.76
C LYS A 189 -6.16 6.17 -21.92
N GLY A 190 -4.92 5.98 -22.38
CA GLY A 190 -3.72 6.51 -21.76
C GLY A 190 -3.94 7.93 -21.24
N LYS A 191 -3.86 8.08 -19.92
CA LYS A 191 -3.80 9.38 -19.27
C LYS A 191 -2.47 9.99 -19.68
N ARG A 192 -2.51 10.80 -20.75
CA ARG A 192 -1.51 11.87 -20.96
C ARG A 192 -1.33 12.55 -19.61
N SER A 193 -0.09 12.65 -19.16
CA SER A 193 0.30 13.39 -17.97
C SER A 193 -0.44 14.73 -17.98
N LYS A 194 -1.46 14.87 -17.13
CA LYS A 194 -2.13 16.14 -16.95
C LYS A 194 -1.07 17.03 -16.33
N THR A 195 -0.48 17.93 -17.11
CA THR A 195 0.26 19.06 -16.57
C THR A 195 -0.70 19.78 -15.64
N THR A 196 -0.49 19.65 -14.33
CA THR A 196 -1.24 20.37 -13.31
C THR A 196 -1.13 21.86 -13.63
N LYS A 197 -2.24 22.46 -14.07
CA LYS A 197 -2.29 23.90 -14.29
C LYS A 197 -2.51 24.55 -12.93
N TRP A 198 -1.45 25.15 -12.41
CA TRP A 198 -1.49 25.91 -11.17
C TRP A 198 -2.29 27.21 -11.37
N PRO A 199 -3.17 27.60 -10.43
CA PRO A 199 -3.95 28.84 -10.52
C PRO A 199 -3.09 30.10 -10.69
N CYS A 200 -1.86 30.08 -10.14
CA CYS A 200 -0.92 31.19 -10.26
C CYS A 200 -0.18 31.26 -11.61
N GLY A 201 -0.36 30.28 -12.49
CA GLY A 201 0.32 30.22 -13.80
C GLY A 201 1.83 29.95 -13.76
N ARG A 202 2.44 29.82 -12.57
CA ARG A 202 3.84 29.40 -12.41
C ARG A 202 3.93 27.88 -12.52
N TYR A 203 4.80 27.39 -13.39
CA TYR A 203 5.17 25.97 -13.48
C TYR A 203 6.67 25.86 -13.20
N GLN A 204 7.04 25.16 -12.13
CA GLN A 204 8.39 24.70 -11.87
C GLN A 204 8.33 23.18 -11.63
N GLU A 205 9.40 22.46 -11.96
CA GLU A 205 9.43 20.98 -11.92
C GLU A 205 9.23 20.42 -10.49
N ASP A 206 9.45 21.25 -9.45
CA ASP A 206 9.40 20.86 -8.03
C ASP A 206 8.22 21.46 -7.23
N CYS A 207 7.18 21.98 -7.89
CA CYS A 207 6.05 22.68 -7.25
C CYS A 207 5.21 21.85 -6.26
N VAL A 208 5.39 20.53 -6.17
CA VAL A 208 4.57 19.66 -5.30
C VAL A 208 4.96 19.81 -3.83
N VAL A 209 6.21 20.14 -3.53
CA VAL A 209 6.72 20.20 -2.15
C VAL A 209 6.07 21.35 -1.39
N ASP A 210 5.97 22.53 -2.00
CA ASP A 210 5.44 23.75 -1.36
C ASP A 210 3.96 24.01 -1.72
N SER A 211 3.12 22.98 -1.67
CA SER A 211 1.73 23.08 -2.13
C SER A 211 0.72 22.29 -1.30
N VAL A 212 -0.51 22.82 -1.25
CA VAL A 212 -1.68 22.19 -0.62
C VAL A 212 -2.81 22.04 -1.62
N CYS A 213 -3.58 20.96 -1.49
CA CYS A 213 -4.78 20.73 -2.29
C CYS A 213 -6.02 21.17 -1.50
N CYS A 214 -6.88 21.97 -2.12
CA CYS A 214 -8.18 22.34 -1.52
C CYS A 214 -9.11 21.13 -1.48
N ASP A 215 -9.67 20.83 -0.31
CA ASP A 215 -10.58 19.68 -0.11
C ASP A 215 -11.94 19.84 -0.81
N VAL A 216 -12.33 21.08 -1.15
CA VAL A 216 -13.63 21.37 -1.81
C VAL A 216 -13.53 21.34 -3.33
N CYS A 217 -12.53 22.00 -3.90
CA CYS A 217 -12.41 22.20 -5.35
C CYS A 217 -11.33 21.34 -6.03
N ASP A 218 -10.58 20.54 -5.26
CA ASP A 218 -9.52 19.63 -5.74
C ASP A 218 -8.44 20.35 -6.59
N THR A 219 -8.21 21.63 -6.27
CA THR A 219 -7.21 22.49 -6.93
C THR A 219 -6.00 22.66 -6.03
N TRP A 220 -4.81 22.58 -6.62
CA TRP A 220 -3.53 22.73 -5.92
C TRP A 220 -3.08 24.19 -5.88
N HIS A 221 -2.65 24.65 -4.71
CA HIS A 221 -2.19 26.01 -4.46
C HIS A 221 -0.79 25.98 -3.84
N HIS A 222 0.12 26.82 -4.32
CA HIS A 222 1.40 27.02 -3.66
C HIS A 222 1.19 27.78 -2.35
N TYR A 223 1.92 27.43 -1.30
CA TYR A 223 1.86 28.14 -0.01
C TYR A 223 2.06 29.65 -0.16
N GLU A 224 3.05 30.08 -0.95
CA GLU A 224 3.31 31.49 -1.27
C GLU A 224 2.09 32.18 -1.91
N CYS A 225 1.34 31.49 -2.78
CA CYS A 225 0.21 32.07 -3.51
C CYS A 225 -1.03 32.30 -2.63
N ILE A 226 -1.11 31.62 -1.48
CA ILE A 226 -2.22 31.72 -0.53
C ILE A 226 -1.78 32.33 0.81
N GLY A 227 -0.55 32.85 0.89
CA GLY A 227 -0.02 33.49 2.08
C GLY A 227 0.22 32.55 3.26
N LEU A 228 0.33 31.24 3.01
CA LEU A 228 0.77 30.29 4.02
C LEU A 228 2.29 30.41 4.15
N LEU A 229 2.73 31.06 5.23
CA LEU A 229 4.12 31.18 5.63
C LEU A 229 4.26 30.37 6.93
N GLY A 230 4.29 29.05 6.83
CA GLY A 230 4.27 28.19 8.03
C GLY A 230 5.01 26.88 7.82
N ASP A 231 5.56 26.36 8.90
CA ASP A 231 6.20 25.04 8.97
C ASP A 231 5.18 23.96 8.56
N GLU A 232 5.57 23.06 7.64
CA GLU A 232 4.71 22.04 7.01
C GLU A 232 3.91 21.17 7.99
N GLU A 233 4.33 21.10 9.26
CA GLU A 233 3.75 20.22 10.28
C GLU A 233 2.33 20.61 10.70
N GLU A 234 1.95 21.89 10.69
CA GLU A 234 0.60 22.31 11.11
C GLU A 234 -0.47 22.12 10.02
N LEU A 235 -0.08 22.11 8.74
CA LEU A 235 -1.03 22.06 7.61
C LEU A 235 -1.41 20.63 7.18
N GLN A 236 -0.73 19.60 7.66
CA GLN A 236 -1.02 18.21 7.28
C GLN A 236 -2.16 17.56 8.09
N GLU A 237 -2.57 18.16 9.22
CA GLU A 237 -3.58 17.55 10.11
C GLU A 237 -5.01 18.09 9.90
N ASP A 238 -5.18 19.29 9.35
CA ASP A 238 -6.50 19.95 9.22
C ASP A 238 -7.01 20.02 7.77
N GLU A 239 -8.33 19.91 7.59
CA GLU A 239 -8.99 20.12 6.29
C GLU A 239 -8.75 21.56 5.82
N TRP A 240 -8.14 21.75 4.65
CA TRP A 240 -7.84 23.08 4.10
C TRP A 240 -8.74 23.39 2.91
N THR A 241 -9.34 24.58 2.95
CA THR A 241 -10.19 25.10 1.88
C THR A 241 -9.61 26.39 1.32
N CYS A 242 -9.58 26.51 0.00
CA CYS A 242 -9.08 27.72 -0.65
C CYS A 242 -10.01 28.90 -0.35
N PRO A 243 -9.46 30.12 -0.15
CA PRO A 243 -10.26 31.33 -0.14
C PRO A 243 -10.94 31.49 -1.52
N ASP A 244 -12.23 31.80 -1.51
CA ASP A 244 -13.06 32.00 -2.71
C ASP A 244 -12.48 33.04 -3.69
#